data_AF-A0A2X4TQ14-F1
#
_entry.id   AF-A0A2X4TQ14-F1
#
_cell.length_a   1.000
_cell.length_b   1.000
_cell.length_c   1.000
_cell.angle_alpha   90.00
_cell.angle_beta   90.00
_cell.angle_gamma   90.00
#
_symmetry.space_group_name_H-M   'P 1'
#
loop_
_entity.id
_entity.type
_entity.pdbx_description
1 polymer ?
#
loop_
_entity_poly.entity_id
_entity_poly.type
_entity_poly.pdbx_seq_one_letter_code
_entity_poly.pdbx_strand_id
1 'polypeptide(L)'
;MSYREKQLTFEPRGHQLTNINVWTPDSQWLAYDVRPNGASFTGLSIERVNANSGKVEVVYRAQQGAHVGVVTVSPDAPARYAFIHGPEHPDSVWHYDFHHRRGVIVSEPDLELAVTLDAMDITAPYTPGRCAVARTFTCSARTAVA
;
A
#
# COMPACT_ATOMS: atom_id res chain seq x y z
N MET A 1 -14.61 -21.15 24.99
CA MET A 1 -14.74 -21.12 23.53
C MET A 1 -13.58 -21.92 22.92
N SER A 2 -13.86 -22.87 22.02
CA SER A 2 -12.84 -23.45 21.15
C SER A 2 -12.81 -22.61 19.88
N TYR A 3 -11.66 -22.04 19.54
CA TYR A 3 -11.48 -21.28 18.29
C TYR A 3 -11.06 -22.26 17.20
N ARG A 4 -11.85 -22.35 16.12
CA ARG A 4 -11.50 -23.15 14.95
C ARG A 4 -10.76 -22.27 13.95
N GLU A 5 -9.50 -22.58 13.71
CA GLU A 5 -8.72 -21.93 12.67
C GLU A 5 -9.27 -22.31 11.29
N LYS A 6 -9.36 -21.32 10.39
CA LYS A 6 -9.78 -21.50 9.00
C LYS A 6 -8.68 -20.96 8.10
N GLN A 7 -8.10 -21.84 7.28
CA GLN A 7 -7.18 -21.44 6.22
C GLN A 7 -7.98 -20.88 5.03
N LEU A 8 -7.59 -19.70 4.54
CA LEU A 8 -8.28 -19.01 3.45
C LEU A 8 -7.53 -19.13 2.11
N THR A 9 -6.21 -19.13 2.13
CA THR A 9 -5.36 -19.19 0.92
C THR A 9 -4.47 -20.43 0.95
N PHE A 10 -4.17 -20.96 -0.24
CA PHE A 10 -3.48 -22.27 -0.39
C PHE A 10 -2.28 -22.23 -1.35
N GLU A 11 -2.06 -21.12 -2.05
CA GLU A 11 -0.95 -21.04 -3.00
C GLU A 11 0.40 -20.99 -2.30
N PRO A 12 1.44 -21.67 -2.85
CA PRO A 12 2.76 -21.79 -2.24
C PRO A 12 3.61 -20.52 -2.43
N ARG A 13 3.09 -19.38 -1.98
CA ARG A 13 3.72 -18.07 -2.01
C ARG A 13 3.46 -17.29 -0.72
N GLY A 14 4.04 -16.10 -0.61
CA GLY A 14 3.78 -15.23 0.54
C GLY A 14 2.33 -14.77 0.60
N HIS A 15 1.78 -14.69 1.81
CA HIS A 15 0.47 -14.09 2.12
C HIS A 15 0.64 -13.16 3.33
N GLN A 16 1.33 -12.05 3.13
CA GLN A 16 1.71 -11.14 4.22
C GLN A 16 0.58 -10.18 4.54
N LEU A 17 0.10 -10.24 5.78
CA LEU A 17 -0.79 -9.23 6.34
C LEU A 17 0.04 -8.14 6.99
N THR A 18 -0.29 -6.89 6.69
CA THR A 18 0.24 -5.75 7.45
C THR A 18 -0.33 -5.78 8.86
N ASN A 19 0.38 -5.18 9.81
CA ASN A 19 0.02 -5.22 11.24
C ASN A 19 -1.27 -4.45 11.59
N ILE A 20 -1.83 -3.67 10.66
CA ILE A 20 -3.03 -2.85 10.87
C ILE A 20 -3.90 -2.81 9.62
N ASN A 21 -5.20 -2.56 9.81
CA ASN A 21 -6.15 -2.17 8.78
C ASN A 21 -6.11 -3.05 7.52
N VAL A 22 -6.30 -4.36 7.67
CA VAL A 22 -6.28 -5.31 6.54
C VAL A 22 -7.68 -5.66 6.01
N TRP A 23 -8.73 -5.25 6.73
CA TRP A 23 -10.11 -5.58 6.38
C TRP A 23 -10.76 -4.48 5.54
N THR A 24 -11.56 -4.88 4.56
CA THR A 24 -12.46 -3.95 3.88
C THR A 24 -13.58 -3.44 4.81
N PRO A 25 -14.18 -2.27 4.51
CA PRO A 25 -15.27 -1.69 5.32
C PRO A 25 -16.44 -2.63 5.57
N ASP A 26 -16.75 -3.50 4.61
CA ASP A 26 -17.83 -4.50 4.68
C ASP A 26 -17.45 -5.78 5.46
N SER A 27 -16.21 -5.86 5.97
CA SER A 27 -15.64 -7.02 6.67
C SER A 27 -15.71 -8.33 5.88
N GLN A 28 -15.83 -8.27 4.55
CA GLN A 28 -15.88 -9.46 3.71
C GLN A 28 -14.52 -9.89 3.19
N TRP A 29 -13.57 -8.95 3.05
CA TRP A 29 -12.28 -9.19 2.40
C TRP A 29 -11.10 -8.81 3.29
N LEU A 30 -10.05 -9.63 3.26
CA LEU A 30 -8.73 -9.27 3.80
C LEU A 30 -7.78 -8.98 2.66
N ALA A 31 -7.08 -7.85 2.72
CA ALA A 31 -6.00 -7.51 1.82
C ALA A 31 -4.65 -8.02 2.34
N TYR A 32 -3.82 -8.54 1.46
CA TYR A 32 -2.46 -9.00 1.74
C TYR A 32 -1.52 -8.72 0.57
N ASP A 33 -0.22 -8.77 0.83
CA ASP A 33 0.81 -8.71 -0.20
C ASP A 33 1.51 -10.07 -0.36
N VAL A 34 2.09 -10.31 -1.54
CA VAL A 34 2.65 -11.63 -1.90
C VAL A 34 4.13 -11.80 -1.58
N ARG A 35 4.70 -10.93 -0.73
CA ARG A 35 6.14 -10.95 -0.44
C ARG A 35 6.51 -12.22 0.32
N PRO A 36 7.64 -12.87 0.00
CA PRO A 36 8.05 -14.10 0.67
C PRO A 36 8.36 -13.88 2.16
N ASN A 37 8.81 -12.68 2.52
CA ASN A 37 9.01 -12.24 3.90
C ASN A 37 8.80 -10.73 4.01
N GLY A 38 8.53 -10.22 5.21
CA GLY A 38 8.24 -8.80 5.44
C GLY A 38 9.43 -7.85 5.23
N ALA A 39 10.67 -8.36 5.25
CA ALA A 39 11.89 -7.58 5.07
C ALA A 39 12.29 -7.42 3.58
N SER A 40 11.80 -8.30 2.71
CA SER A 40 11.98 -8.22 1.27
C SER A 40 10.97 -7.26 0.66
N PHE A 41 11.36 -6.52 -0.36
CA PHE A 41 10.47 -5.69 -1.18
C PHE A 41 10.44 -6.19 -2.63
N THR A 42 10.02 -7.44 -2.79
CA THR A 42 9.96 -8.14 -4.09
C THR A 42 8.53 -8.54 -4.49
N GLY A 43 7.52 -7.93 -3.84
CA GLY A 43 6.12 -8.27 -4.09
C GLY A 43 5.68 -7.76 -5.45
N LEU A 44 4.89 -8.56 -6.17
CA LEU A 44 4.43 -8.22 -7.52
C LEU A 44 2.93 -7.89 -7.56
N SER A 45 2.18 -8.30 -6.54
CA SER A 45 0.76 -8.02 -6.44
C SER A 45 0.32 -7.71 -5.02
N ILE A 46 -0.71 -6.89 -4.95
CA ILE A 46 -1.57 -6.73 -3.79
C ILE A 46 -2.85 -7.48 -4.10
N GLU A 47 -3.31 -8.29 -3.17
CA GLU A 47 -4.43 -9.20 -3.36
C GLU A 47 -5.38 -9.10 -2.18
N ARG A 48 -6.59 -9.60 -2.38
CA ARG A 48 -7.57 -9.76 -1.32
C ARG A 48 -8.21 -11.12 -1.36
N VAL A 49 -8.56 -11.65 -0.20
CA VAL A 49 -9.29 -12.92 -0.05
C VAL A 49 -10.61 -12.68 0.68
N ASN A 50 -11.69 -13.24 0.15
CA ASN A 50 -12.98 -13.22 0.81
C ASN A 50 -12.99 -14.19 1.99
N ALA A 51 -13.29 -13.70 3.19
CA ALA A 51 -13.24 -14.50 4.41
C ALA A 51 -14.28 -15.64 4.43
N ASN A 52 -15.39 -15.48 3.72
CA ASN A 52 -16.48 -16.46 3.67
C ASN A 52 -16.23 -17.51 2.60
N SER A 53 -16.07 -17.08 1.35
CA SER A 53 -15.96 -17.96 0.18
C SER A 53 -14.54 -18.46 -0.11
N GLY A 54 -13.50 -17.79 0.41
CA GLY A 54 -12.11 -18.07 0.05
C GLY A 54 -11.73 -17.58 -1.36
N LYS A 55 -12.61 -16.84 -2.05
CA LYS A 55 -12.30 -16.26 -3.36
C LYS A 55 -11.15 -15.25 -3.22
N VAL A 56 -10.14 -15.40 -4.07
CA VAL A 56 -8.99 -14.47 -4.15
C VAL A 56 -9.15 -13.56 -5.36
N GLU A 57 -8.87 -12.28 -5.18
CA GLU A 57 -8.85 -11.26 -6.23
C GLU A 57 -7.58 -10.43 -6.17
N VAL A 58 -7.04 -10.09 -7.34
CA VAL A 58 -5.89 -9.20 -7.45
C VAL A 58 -6.40 -7.76 -7.43
N VAL A 59 -5.98 -7.00 -6.42
CA VAL A 59 -6.32 -5.58 -6.28
C VAL A 59 -5.41 -4.74 -7.16
N TYR A 60 -4.12 -5.04 -7.16
CA TYR A 60 -3.14 -4.32 -7.96
C TYR A 60 -2.00 -5.25 -8.37
N ARG A 61 -1.53 -5.11 -9.61
CA ARG A 61 -0.34 -5.81 -10.11
C ARG A 61 0.70 -4.78 -10.52
N ALA A 62 1.87 -4.88 -9.90
CA ALA A 62 3.01 -4.05 -10.26
C ALA A 62 3.42 -4.30 -11.71
N GLN A 63 3.76 -3.24 -12.41
CA GLN A 63 4.18 -3.26 -13.82
C GLN A 63 5.59 -2.72 -13.96
N GLN A 64 6.20 -2.95 -15.12
CA GLN A 64 7.47 -2.33 -15.50
C GLN A 64 8.62 -2.54 -14.49
N GLY A 65 8.71 -3.72 -13.89
CA GLY A 65 9.76 -4.06 -12.94
C GLY A 65 9.59 -3.44 -11.55
N ALA A 66 8.48 -2.74 -11.30
CA ALA A 66 8.18 -2.24 -9.97
C ALA A 66 7.84 -3.37 -8.99
N HIS A 67 8.02 -3.07 -7.70
CA HIS A 67 7.60 -3.92 -6.60
C HIS A 67 6.61 -3.20 -5.70
N VAL A 68 5.72 -3.97 -5.07
CA VAL A 68 4.68 -3.48 -4.17
C VAL A 68 4.62 -4.29 -2.89
N GLY A 69 4.11 -3.67 -1.82
CA GLY A 69 3.86 -4.36 -0.57
C GLY A 69 3.33 -3.44 0.53
N VAL A 70 3.12 -4.03 1.71
CA VAL A 70 2.67 -3.31 2.91
C VAL A 70 1.31 -2.63 2.67
N VAL A 71 0.31 -3.42 2.27
CA VAL A 71 -1.03 -2.92 2.00
C VAL A 71 -1.79 -2.62 3.29
N THR A 72 -2.52 -1.51 3.28
CA THR A 72 -3.51 -1.13 4.28
C THR A 72 -4.80 -0.72 3.59
N VAL A 73 -5.92 -0.92 4.26
CA VAL A 73 -7.27 -0.71 3.74
C VAL A 73 -7.93 0.41 4.54
N SER A 74 -8.59 1.33 3.84
CA SER A 74 -9.40 2.35 4.49
C SER A 74 -10.65 1.72 5.12
N PRO A 75 -11.05 2.15 6.33
CA PRO A 75 -12.29 1.68 6.96
C PRO A 75 -13.55 2.31 6.35
N ASP A 76 -13.43 3.35 5.52
CA ASP A 76 -14.60 3.98 4.89
C ASP A 76 -14.87 3.42 3.49
N ALA A 77 -16.14 3.43 3.09
CA ALA A 77 -16.55 3.12 1.73
C ALA A 77 -16.39 4.34 0.79
N PRO A 78 -16.05 4.15 -0.50
CA PRO A 78 -15.72 2.88 -1.15
C PRO A 78 -14.38 2.32 -0.66
N ALA A 79 -14.14 1.01 -0.82
CA ALA A 79 -12.91 0.40 -0.34
C ALA A 79 -11.69 1.02 -1.05
N ARG A 80 -10.71 1.44 -0.25
CA ARG A 80 -9.48 2.06 -0.73
C ARG A 80 -8.29 1.32 -0.15
N TYR A 81 -7.29 1.08 -0.98
CA TYR A 81 -6.10 0.31 -0.63
C TYR A 81 -4.88 1.20 -0.80
N ALA A 82 -4.18 1.47 0.30
CA ALA A 82 -2.94 2.21 0.32
C ALA A 82 -1.76 1.24 0.52
N PHE A 83 -0.74 1.33 -0.33
CA PHE A 83 0.42 0.44 -0.28
C PHE A 83 1.69 1.17 -0.76
N ILE A 84 2.85 0.56 -0.49
CA ILE A 84 4.13 1.07 -0.97
C ILE A 84 4.35 0.56 -2.39
N HIS A 85 4.74 1.45 -3.28
CA HIS A 85 5.10 1.17 -4.66
C HIS A 85 6.55 1.59 -4.92
N GLY A 86 7.35 0.72 -5.52
CA GLY A 86 8.69 1.05 -6.00
C GLY A 86 8.65 1.90 -7.29
N PRO A 87 9.78 2.34 -7.85
CA PRO A 87 9.78 2.98 -9.15
C PRO A 87 9.38 1.99 -10.25
N GLU A 88 8.69 2.49 -11.26
CA GLU A 88 8.56 1.81 -12.55
C GLU A 88 9.81 2.06 -13.37
N HIS A 89 10.29 1.04 -14.08
CA HIS A 89 11.57 1.04 -14.79
C HIS A 89 12.79 1.35 -13.89
N PRO A 90 13.04 0.55 -12.83
CA PRO A 90 14.26 0.70 -12.04
C PRO A 90 15.50 0.48 -12.94
N ASP A 91 16.53 1.31 -12.75
CA ASP A 91 17.83 1.06 -13.37
C ASP A 91 18.52 -0.16 -12.73
N SER A 92 19.59 -0.64 -13.35
CA SER A 92 20.30 -1.85 -12.89
C SER A 92 21.01 -1.70 -11.54
N VAL A 93 21.09 -0.48 -10.99
CA VAL A 93 21.76 -0.16 -9.72
C VAL A 93 20.71 0.08 -8.61
N TRP A 94 19.44 0.18 -8.97
CA TRP A 94 18.36 0.45 -8.04
C TRP A 94 18.20 -0.68 -7.04
N HIS A 95 18.22 -0.31 -5.77
CA HIS A 95 17.91 -1.18 -4.65
C HIS A 95 16.86 -0.50 -3.77
N TYR A 96 15.99 -1.33 -3.20
CA TYR A 96 15.02 -0.82 -2.25
C TYR A 96 15.73 -0.23 -1.04
N ASP A 97 15.40 1.02 -0.72
CA ASP A 97 15.81 1.74 0.49
C ASP A 97 14.62 2.58 0.97
N PHE A 98 14.58 2.93 2.25
CA PHE A 98 13.51 3.70 2.88
C PHE A 98 13.23 5.04 2.19
N HIS A 99 14.21 5.61 1.50
CA HIS A 99 14.08 6.86 0.73
C HIS A 99 13.46 6.67 -0.66
N HIS A 100 13.32 5.43 -1.13
CA HIS A 100 12.71 5.08 -2.42
C HIS A 100 11.25 4.58 -2.30
N ARG A 101 10.62 4.78 -1.13
CA ARG A 101 9.22 4.41 -0.91
C ARG A 101 8.29 5.48 -1.46
N ARG A 102 7.42 5.12 -2.39
CA ARG A 102 6.31 5.96 -2.87
C ARG A 102 5.00 5.38 -2.35
N GLY A 103 4.18 6.21 -1.71
CA GLY A 103 2.83 5.82 -1.30
C GLY A 103 1.87 5.87 -2.49
N VAL A 104 1.08 4.83 -2.71
CA VAL A 104 0.06 4.77 -3.75
C VAL A 104 -1.27 4.33 -3.14
N ILE A 105 -2.36 4.88 -3.65
CA ILE A 105 -3.73 4.46 -3.34
C ILE A 105 -4.45 3.99 -4.60
N VAL A 106 -5.20 2.91 -4.48
CA VAL A 106 -6.20 2.47 -5.46
C VAL A 106 -7.56 2.45 -4.77
N SER A 107 -8.61 2.80 -5.51
CA SER A 107 -9.97 2.93 -4.97
C SER A 107 -10.93 2.14 -5.82
N GLU A 108 -11.91 1.47 -5.20
CA GLU A 108 -13.01 0.89 -5.97
C GLU A 108 -13.89 1.98 -6.60
N PRO A 109 -14.44 1.76 -7.81
CA PRO A 109 -14.33 0.53 -8.62
C PRO A 109 -13.04 0.44 -9.46
N ASP A 110 -12.29 1.53 -9.61
CA ASP A 110 -11.14 1.65 -10.51
C ASP A 110 -9.82 1.20 -9.86
N LEU A 111 -9.70 -0.11 -9.62
CA LEU A 111 -8.53 -0.71 -8.97
C LEU A 111 -7.24 -0.63 -9.80
N GLU A 112 -7.35 -0.45 -11.12
CA GLU A 112 -6.20 -0.29 -12.03
C GLU A 112 -5.59 1.12 -11.95
N LEU A 113 -6.34 2.11 -11.45
CA LEU A 113 -5.86 3.49 -11.35
C LEU A 113 -5.13 3.72 -10.03
N ALA A 114 -3.83 3.46 -10.04
CA ALA A 114 -2.92 3.82 -8.97
C ALA A 114 -2.69 5.34 -8.92
N VAL A 115 -3.16 6.00 -7.85
CA VAL A 115 -2.91 7.41 -7.58
C VAL A 115 -1.77 7.54 -6.58
N THR A 116 -0.73 8.29 -6.96
CA THR A 116 0.39 8.58 -6.06
C THR A 116 -0.06 9.51 -4.93
N LEU A 117 0.19 9.11 -3.69
CA LEU A 117 -0.11 9.88 -2.48
C LEU A 117 1.04 10.80 -2.05
N ASP A 118 2.17 10.80 -2.76
CA ASP A 118 3.29 11.67 -2.42
C ASP A 118 2.86 13.14 -2.43
N ALA A 119 3.05 13.76 -1.28
CA ALA A 119 2.80 15.17 -1.02
C ALA A 119 4.08 15.99 -1.16
N MET A 120 4.91 15.67 -2.15
CA MET A 120 6.15 16.39 -2.41
C MET A 120 5.93 17.42 -3.52
N ASP A 121 5.88 18.70 -3.12
CA ASP A 121 5.92 19.81 -4.08
C ASP A 121 7.37 20.28 -4.21
N ILE A 122 8.00 19.96 -5.35
CA ILE A 122 9.37 20.38 -5.67
C ILE A 122 9.42 21.72 -6.41
N THR A 123 8.29 22.20 -6.94
CA THR A 123 8.18 23.44 -7.72
C THR A 123 6.94 24.24 -7.32
N ALA A 124 7.06 25.56 -7.27
CA ALA A 124 5.96 26.46 -6.96
C ALA A 124 4.88 26.46 -8.08
N PRO A 125 3.60 26.73 -7.74
CA PRO A 125 3.07 27.07 -6.43
C PRO A 125 2.89 25.86 -5.51
N TYR A 126 3.32 25.98 -4.26
CA TYR A 126 3.20 24.92 -3.26
C TYR A 126 1.76 24.79 -2.77
N THR A 127 1.28 23.55 -2.66
CA THR A 127 -0.04 23.22 -2.15
C THR A 127 -0.04 23.34 -0.62
N PRO A 128 -0.95 24.12 -0.01
CA PRO A 128 -1.06 24.20 1.44
C PRO A 128 -1.24 22.81 2.07
N GLY A 129 -0.44 22.49 3.09
CA GLY A 129 -0.45 21.18 3.77
C GLY A 129 0.52 20.13 3.19
N ARG A 130 1.28 20.47 2.14
CA ARG A 130 2.36 19.64 1.59
C ARG A 130 3.75 20.13 2.06
N CYS A 131 4.70 19.22 2.25
CA CYS A 131 6.07 19.59 2.65
C CYS A 131 6.85 20.05 1.41
N ALA A 132 7.24 21.32 1.35
CA ALA A 132 8.19 21.80 0.36
C ALA A 132 9.62 21.33 0.70
N VAL A 133 10.38 20.88 -0.30
CA VAL A 133 11.82 20.63 -0.14
C VAL A 133 12.55 21.97 -0.16
N ALA A 134 12.49 22.71 0.95
CA ALA A 134 13.56 23.65 1.26
C ALA A 134 14.68 22.83 1.90
N ARG A 135 15.84 22.80 1.24
CA ARG A 135 17.07 22.23 1.80
C ARG A 135 17.21 22.68 3.25
N THR A 136 17.48 21.72 4.14
CA THR A 136 17.68 21.84 5.60
C THR A 136 16.45 21.51 6.44
N PHE A 137 16.55 20.38 7.13
CA PHE A 137 15.66 19.90 8.18
C PHE A 137 15.32 20.98 9.22
N THR A 138 14.05 21.35 9.33
CA THR A 138 13.27 21.41 10.59
C THR A 138 11.90 22.04 10.29
N CYS A 139 10.84 21.23 10.17
CA CYS A 139 9.47 21.75 10.27
C CYS A 139 8.98 21.51 11.70
N SER A 140 9.14 22.53 12.55
CA SER A 140 8.44 22.60 13.83
C SER A 140 6.98 22.91 13.54
N ALA A 141 6.11 21.93 13.76
CA ALA A 141 4.67 22.15 13.81
C ALA A 141 4.38 23.08 15.01
N ARG A 142 4.08 24.34 14.74
CA ARG A 142 3.46 25.22 15.74
C ARG A 142 2.00 25.40 15.35
N THR A 143 1.16 24.78 16.15
CA THR A 143 -0.29 24.85 16.19
C THR A 143 -0.79 26.30 16.10
N ALA A 144 -1.77 26.56 15.24
CA ALA A 144 -2.66 27.69 15.40
C ALA A 144 -4.09 27.14 15.55
N VAL A 145 -4.60 27.25 16.77
CA VAL A 145 -6.00 27.07 17.14
C VAL A 145 -6.71 28.41 16.91
N ALA A 146 -7.92 28.32 16.36
CA ALA A 146 -8.98 29.33 16.23
C ALA A 146 -8.71 30.55 15.34
#